data_AF-X1D0H1-F1
#
_entry.id   AF-X1D0H1-F1
#
_cell.length_a   1.000
_cell.length_b   1.000
_cell.length_c   1.000
_cell.angle_alpha   90.00
_cell.angle_beta   90.00
_cell.angle_gamma   90.00
#
_symmetry.space_group_name_H-M   'P 1'
#
loop_
_entity.id
_entity.type
_entity.pdbx_description
1 polymer ?
#
loop_
_entity_poly.entity_id
_entity_poly.type
_entity_poly.pdbx_seq_one_letter_code
_entity_poly.pdbx_strand_id
1 'polypeptide(L)'
;WKDQNIWSIIPFEELNKRLKVLKLDNIDIFVKKLDISSYPLTINYWISGDEEGIEKFKIALSNYLNKSRDVNNLTTLNMTGVTAMVRGTANRMEKKGILYPGEKIAEILKNADLTHISNEIPFVENCQGRTSKESIEKLIFCSEPEYIELLKYVEQLFPV
;
A
#
# COMPACT_ATOMS: atom_id res chain seq x y z
N TRP A 1 6.43 -24.35 2.74
CA TRP A 1 7.69 -24.46 3.48
C TRP A 1 7.30 -24.99 4.85
N LYS A 2 7.94 -26.07 5.32
CA LYS A 2 7.54 -26.73 6.59
C LYS A 2 8.01 -25.94 7.83
N ASP A 3 9.05 -25.13 7.66
CA ASP A 3 9.56 -24.22 8.67
C ASP A 3 9.14 -22.78 8.32
N GLN A 4 8.64 -22.05 9.30
CA GLN A 4 8.19 -20.66 9.18
C GLN A 4 9.30 -19.64 9.44
N ASN A 5 10.47 -20.07 9.92
CA ASN A 5 11.58 -19.20 10.32
C ASN A 5 12.74 -19.19 9.32
N ILE A 6 12.45 -19.34 8.02
CA ILE A 6 13.48 -19.30 6.98
C ILE A 6 13.47 -17.96 6.28
N TRP A 7 14.67 -17.42 6.09
CA TRP A 7 14.92 -16.21 5.31
C TRP A 7 15.63 -16.63 4.03
N SER A 8 15.35 -15.96 2.92
CA SER A 8 15.95 -16.30 1.64
C SER A 8 16.12 -15.04 0.81
N ILE A 9 17.21 -15.00 0.05
CA ILE A 9 17.43 -14.01 -1.01
C ILE A 9 16.98 -14.70 -2.29
N ILE A 10 16.04 -14.09 -3.00
CA ILE A 10 15.50 -14.61 -4.26
C ILE A 10 15.49 -13.50 -5.31
N PRO A 11 15.49 -13.85 -6.61
CA PRO A 11 15.29 -12.88 -7.68
C PRO A 11 13.93 -12.16 -7.53
N PHE A 12 13.86 -10.89 -7.94
CA PHE A 12 12.64 -10.08 -7.79
C PHE A 12 11.47 -10.69 -8.58
N GLU A 13 11.74 -11.24 -9.75
CA GLU A 13 10.78 -11.91 -10.63
C GLU A 13 10.16 -13.20 -10.04
N GLU A 14 10.77 -13.77 -9.00
CA GLU A 14 10.24 -14.95 -8.30
C GLU A 14 9.35 -14.58 -7.09
N LEU A 15 9.22 -13.29 -6.79
CA LEU A 15 8.34 -12.80 -5.73
C LEU A 15 6.90 -13.25 -5.98
N ASN A 16 6.27 -13.77 -4.93
CA ASN A 16 4.89 -14.21 -4.98
C ASN A 16 4.20 -14.02 -3.63
N LYS A 17 2.87 -14.12 -3.63
CA LYS A 17 2.01 -13.86 -2.46
C LYS A 17 2.26 -14.73 -1.22
N ARG A 18 3.06 -15.79 -1.32
CA ARG A 18 3.40 -16.65 -0.17
C ARG A 18 4.59 -16.12 0.64
N LEU A 19 5.28 -15.09 0.13
CA LEU A 19 6.47 -14.52 0.72
C LEU A 19 6.16 -13.15 1.32
N LYS A 20 6.80 -12.86 2.45
CA LYS A 20 6.83 -11.51 3.02
C LYS A 20 8.20 -10.90 2.71
N VAL A 21 8.21 -9.86 1.88
CA VAL A 21 9.43 -9.10 1.59
C VAL A 21 9.76 -8.23 2.79
N LEU A 22 11.02 -8.26 3.21
CA LEU A 22 11.54 -7.43 4.29
C LEU A 22 12.21 -6.19 3.70
N LYS A 23 12.09 -5.06 4.41
CA LYS A 23 12.89 -3.88 4.11
C LYS A 23 14.34 -4.17 4.47
N LEU A 24 15.26 -3.71 3.62
CA LEU A 24 16.70 -3.80 3.87
C LEU A 24 17.21 -2.37 4.04
N ASP A 25 17.90 -2.09 5.14
CA ASP A 25 18.38 -0.75 5.49
C ASP A 25 17.31 0.34 5.42
N ASN A 26 16.09 0.00 5.89
CA ASN A 26 14.88 0.83 5.79
C ASN A 26 14.40 1.15 4.36
N ILE A 27 14.99 0.53 3.33
CA ILE A 27 14.59 0.68 1.94
C ILE A 27 13.54 -0.38 1.57
N ASP A 28 12.47 0.09 0.94
CA ASP A 28 11.37 -0.75 0.44
C ASP A 28 11.46 -0.88 -1.09
N ILE A 29 11.70 -2.11 -1.56
CA ILE A 29 11.91 -2.41 -2.99
C ILE A 29 10.67 -2.11 -3.86
N PHE A 30 9.48 -2.02 -3.27
CA PHE A 30 8.23 -1.72 -3.98
C PHE A 30 7.95 -0.22 -4.13
N VAL A 31 8.73 0.66 -3.48
CA VAL A 31 8.61 2.11 -3.70
C VAL A 31 9.03 2.43 -5.13
N LYS A 32 8.10 2.89 -5.96
CA LYS A 32 8.35 3.16 -7.39
C LYS A 32 9.49 4.16 -7.62
N LYS A 33 9.57 5.21 -6.80
CA LYS A 33 10.59 6.28 -6.84
C LYS A 33 11.95 5.89 -6.23
N LEU A 34 12.14 4.63 -5.83
CA LEU A 34 13.40 4.13 -5.31
C LEU A 34 14.51 4.24 -6.37
N ASP A 35 15.64 4.86 -5.99
CA ASP A 35 16.90 4.70 -6.71
C ASP A 35 17.43 3.29 -6.48
N ILE A 36 17.28 2.43 -7.48
CA ILE A 36 17.67 1.03 -7.40
C ILE A 36 19.18 0.84 -7.18
N SER A 37 20.02 1.81 -7.58
CA SER A 37 21.47 1.72 -7.37
C SER A 37 21.86 1.77 -5.89
N SER A 38 20.99 2.32 -5.05
CA SER A 38 21.15 2.37 -3.59
C SER A 38 20.66 1.12 -2.85
N TYR A 39 19.96 0.20 -3.55
CA TYR A 39 19.38 -0.98 -2.90
C TYR A 39 20.46 -2.03 -2.57
N PRO A 40 20.54 -2.56 -1.33
CA PRO A 40 21.66 -3.40 -0.88
C PRO A 40 21.88 -4.69 -1.68
N LEU A 41 20.86 -5.22 -2.35
CA LEU A 41 20.93 -6.44 -3.14
C LEU A 41 21.03 -6.19 -4.65
N THR A 42 21.35 -4.97 -5.06
CA THR A 42 21.59 -4.65 -6.47
C THR A 42 22.91 -5.23 -6.93
N ILE A 43 22.88 -5.98 -8.04
CA ILE A 43 24.06 -6.56 -8.67
C ILE A 43 24.54 -5.59 -9.75
N ASN A 44 25.80 -5.15 -9.65
CA ASN A 44 26.44 -4.28 -10.63
C ASN A 44 27.40 -5.10 -11.50
N TYR A 45 27.35 -4.87 -12.82
CA TYR A 45 28.26 -5.48 -13.78
C TYR A 45 29.28 -4.43 -14.24
N TRP A 46 30.56 -4.80 -14.23
CA TRP A 46 31.65 -3.98 -14.74
C TRP A 46 32.22 -4.60 -16.01
N ILE A 47 32.43 -3.79 -17.03
CA ILE A 47 32.94 -4.22 -18.33
C ILE A 47 34.16 -3.36 -18.68
N SER A 48 35.21 -3.99 -19.19
CA SER A 48 36.43 -3.32 -19.65
C SER A 48 36.82 -3.85 -21.02
N GLY A 49 37.22 -2.96 -21.93
CA GLY A 49 37.59 -3.28 -23.31
C GLY A 49 37.84 -2.01 -24.12
N ASP A 50 38.01 -2.15 -25.43
CA ASP A 50 37.95 -1.02 -26.35
C ASP A 50 36.52 -0.44 -26.43
N GLU A 51 36.40 0.82 -26.81
CA GLU A 51 35.14 1.57 -26.81
C GLU A 51 34.07 0.90 -27.69
N GLU A 52 34.46 0.38 -28.86
CA GLU A 52 33.56 -0.29 -29.80
C GLU A 52 33.02 -1.61 -29.21
N GLY A 53 33.90 -2.40 -28.60
CA GLY A 53 33.53 -3.64 -27.89
C GLY A 53 32.58 -3.39 -26.72
N ILE A 54 32.83 -2.34 -25.93
CA ILE A 54 31.96 -1.95 -24.81
C ILE A 54 30.56 -1.58 -25.29
N GLU A 55 30.43 -0.75 -26.33
CA GLU A 55 29.12 -0.33 -26.84
C GLU A 55 28.33 -1.52 -27.43
N LYS A 56 28.99 -2.40 -28.20
CA LYS A 56 28.36 -3.63 -28.71
C LYS A 56 27.85 -4.52 -27.57
N PHE A 57 28.65 -4.67 -26.52
CA PHE A 57 28.27 -5.49 -25.37
C PHE A 57 27.10 -4.88 -24.60
N LYS A 58 27.08 -3.55 -24.38
CA LYS A 58 25.95 -2.88 -23.70
C LYS A 58 24.62 -3.12 -24.42
N ILE A 59 24.60 -3.00 -25.76
CA ILE A 59 23.40 -3.25 -26.57
C ILE A 59 22.95 -4.71 -26.48
N ALA A 60 23.90 -5.66 -26.61
CA ALA A 60 23.60 -7.07 -26.48
C ALA A 60 23.05 -7.38 -25.07
N LEU A 61 23.73 -6.90 -24.03
CA LEU A 61 23.35 -7.12 -22.64
C LEU A 61 21.97 -6.53 -22.33
N SER A 62 21.63 -5.34 -22.83
CA SER A 62 20.31 -4.74 -22.60
C SER A 62 19.16 -5.56 -23.19
N ASN A 63 19.42 -6.33 -24.26
CA ASN A 63 18.42 -7.21 -24.87
C ASN A 63 18.25 -8.53 -24.10
N TYR A 64 19.24 -8.94 -23.31
CA TYR A 64 19.23 -10.18 -22.52
C TYR A 64 18.86 -9.96 -21.05
N LEU A 65 19.19 -8.80 -20.49
CA LEU A 65 18.83 -8.46 -19.12
C LEU A 65 17.38 -7.98 -19.08
N ASN A 66 16.49 -8.88 -18.68
CA ASN A 66 15.21 -8.45 -18.13
C ASN A 66 15.51 -7.62 -16.87
N LYS A 67 14.97 -6.40 -16.79
CA LYS A 67 15.02 -5.63 -15.55
C LYS A 67 14.23 -6.42 -14.50
N SER A 68 14.93 -7.07 -13.56
CA SER A 68 14.29 -7.83 -12.48
C SER A 68 13.18 -7.01 -11.80
N ARG A 69 13.38 -5.70 -11.65
CA ARG A 69 12.35 -4.73 -11.25
C ARG A 69 12.05 -3.74 -12.38
N ASP A 70 10.92 -3.93 -13.06
CA ASP A 70 10.33 -2.93 -13.96
C ASP A 70 9.15 -2.21 -13.29
N VAL A 71 9.31 -0.92 -13.03
CA VAL A 71 8.29 -0.09 -12.36
C VAL A 71 7.02 0.08 -13.18
N ASN A 72 7.09 -0.07 -14.51
CA ASN A 72 5.92 -0.01 -15.38
C ASN A 72 5.04 -1.26 -15.25
N ASN A 73 5.61 -2.37 -14.78
CA ASN A 73 4.91 -3.63 -14.51
C ASN A 73 4.58 -3.81 -13.02
N LEU A 74 4.74 -2.76 -12.20
CA LEU A 74 4.46 -2.79 -10.76
C LEU A 74 3.20 -1.99 -10.46
N THR A 75 2.21 -2.65 -9.85
CA THR A 75 1.01 -2.01 -9.30
C THR A 75 0.97 -2.20 -7.79
N THR A 76 0.73 -1.12 -7.06
CA THR A 76 0.56 -1.09 -5.62
C THR A 76 -0.92 -0.98 -5.28
N LEU A 77 -1.40 -1.89 -4.43
CA LEU A 77 -2.77 -1.92 -3.94
C LEU A 77 -2.76 -1.89 -2.43
N ASN A 78 -3.31 -0.84 -1.84
CA ASN A 78 -3.56 -0.77 -0.41
C ASN A 78 -5.01 -1.13 -0.12
N MET A 79 -5.21 -2.06 0.82
CA MET A 79 -6.55 -2.51 1.20
C MET A 79 -6.72 -2.36 2.71
N THR A 80 -7.80 -1.74 3.13
CA THR A 80 -8.22 -1.81 4.52
C THR A 80 -8.98 -3.11 4.78
N GLY A 81 -9.01 -3.54 6.04
CA GLY A 81 -10.07 -4.44 6.50
C GLY A 81 -11.39 -3.70 6.65
N VAL A 82 -12.37 -4.32 7.32
CA VAL A 82 -13.65 -3.68 7.59
C VAL A 82 -13.46 -2.38 8.37
N THR A 83 -13.80 -1.28 7.72
CA THR A 83 -13.69 0.11 8.17
C THR A 83 -15.07 0.57 8.60
N ALA A 84 -15.63 -0.09 9.62
CA ALA A 84 -16.95 0.24 10.14
C ALA A 84 -16.90 1.55 10.94
N MET A 85 -17.44 2.64 10.37
CA MET A 85 -17.51 3.97 10.99
C MET A 85 -18.67 4.11 11.99
N VAL A 86 -18.75 3.17 12.92
CA VAL A 86 -19.85 3.02 13.87
C VAL A 86 -19.31 2.77 15.28
N ARG A 87 -20.17 2.90 16.31
CA ARG A 87 -19.87 2.66 17.73
C ARG A 87 -18.58 3.32 18.21
N GLY A 88 -17.55 2.53 18.50
CA GLY A 88 -16.28 3.02 19.04
C GLY A 88 -15.56 3.95 18.06
N THR A 89 -15.64 3.66 16.75
CA THR A 89 -15.07 4.49 15.68
C THR A 89 -15.84 5.81 15.58
N ALA A 90 -17.17 5.75 15.47
CA ALA A 90 -18.04 6.93 15.44
C ALA A 90 -17.82 7.84 16.66
N ASN A 91 -17.77 7.26 17.87
CA ASN A 91 -17.50 8.03 19.10
C ASN A 91 -16.16 8.76 19.09
N ARG A 92 -15.14 8.19 18.44
CA ARG A 92 -13.83 8.84 18.30
C ARG A 92 -13.88 9.94 17.24
N MET A 93 -14.58 9.72 16.13
CA MET A 93 -14.80 10.71 15.08
C MET A 93 -15.54 11.94 15.62
N GLU A 94 -16.59 11.76 16.42
CA GLU A 94 -17.30 12.88 17.06
C GLU A 94 -16.42 13.69 18.01
N LYS A 95 -15.58 13.01 18.79
CA LYS A 95 -14.74 13.66 19.80
C LYS A 95 -13.50 14.34 19.21
N LYS A 96 -13.00 13.84 18.09
CA LYS A 96 -11.69 14.22 17.54
C LYS A 96 -11.75 14.79 16.13
N GLY A 97 -12.93 14.80 15.51
CA GLY A 97 -13.14 15.17 14.11
C GLY A 97 -13.31 13.94 13.22
N ILE A 98 -14.11 14.11 12.16
CA ILE A 98 -14.46 13.06 11.19
C ILE A 98 -13.23 12.41 10.56
N LEU A 99 -12.18 13.20 10.31
CA LEU A 99 -10.95 12.73 9.65
C LEU A 99 -10.01 11.94 10.57
N TYR A 100 -10.28 11.90 11.88
CA TYR A 100 -9.40 11.29 12.87
C TYR A 100 -8.94 9.86 12.53
N PRO A 101 -9.80 8.94 12.03
CA PRO A 101 -9.35 7.60 11.67
C PRO A 101 -8.32 7.57 10.53
N GLY A 102 -8.29 8.59 9.68
CA GLY A 102 -7.38 8.72 8.55
C GLY A 102 -6.05 9.40 8.88
N GLU A 103 -5.96 10.20 9.95
CA GLU A 103 -4.81 11.10 10.22
C GLU A 103 -3.42 10.45 10.07
N LYS A 104 -3.28 9.19 10.49
CA LYS A 104 -1.98 8.48 10.50
C LYS A 104 -1.77 7.55 9.31
N ILE A 105 -2.82 7.26 8.54
CA ILE A 105 -2.78 6.24 7.49
C ILE A 105 -3.19 6.77 6.11
N ALA A 106 -3.77 7.97 6.04
CA ALA A 106 -4.25 8.54 4.78
C ALA A 106 -3.12 8.70 3.77
N GLU A 107 -1.92 9.10 4.19
CA GLU A 107 -0.76 9.18 3.29
C GLU A 107 -0.39 7.81 2.72
N ILE A 108 -0.39 6.76 3.55
CA ILE A 108 -0.14 5.38 3.10
C ILE A 108 -1.19 4.99 2.05
N LEU A 109 -2.46 5.21 2.35
CA LEU A 109 -3.57 4.89 1.44
C LEU A 109 -3.53 5.72 0.15
N LYS A 110 -3.09 6.98 0.18
CA LYS A 110 -2.96 7.84 -1.01
C LYS A 110 -1.77 7.49 -1.89
N ASN A 111 -0.74 6.88 -1.33
CA ASN A 111 0.51 6.60 -2.03
C ASN A 111 0.48 5.32 -2.89
N ALA A 112 -0.63 4.57 -2.89
CA ALA A 112 -0.80 3.41 -3.76
C ALA A 112 -1.44 3.80 -5.10
N ASP A 113 -1.20 3.00 -6.14
CA ASP A 113 -1.87 3.15 -7.43
C ASP A 113 -3.38 2.91 -7.31
N LEU A 114 -3.76 1.98 -6.43
CA LEU A 114 -5.14 1.64 -6.11
C LEU A 114 -5.31 1.55 -4.60
N THR A 115 -6.44 2.06 -4.11
CA THR A 115 -6.85 1.90 -2.71
C THR A 115 -8.26 1.36 -2.61
N HIS A 116 -8.40 0.28 -1.86
CA HIS A 116 -9.68 -0.34 -1.53
C HIS A 116 -9.99 -0.11 -0.06
N ILE A 117 -11.15 0.48 0.21
CA ILE A 117 -11.66 0.65 1.57
C ILE A 117 -12.95 -0.17 1.71
N SER A 118 -12.93 -1.17 2.59
CA SER A 118 -14.14 -1.95 2.89
C SER A 118 -14.95 -1.23 3.96
N ASN A 119 -16.05 -0.56 3.58
CA ASN A 119 -17.03 -0.02 4.53
C ASN A 119 -18.33 -0.83 4.44
N GLU A 120 -18.60 -1.64 5.46
CA GLU A 120 -19.74 -2.58 5.50
C GLU A 120 -20.98 -2.02 6.21
N ILE A 121 -21.02 -0.70 6.44
CA ILE A 121 -22.07 -0.04 7.22
C ILE A 121 -22.77 1.03 6.36
N PRO A 122 -24.12 1.06 6.30
CA PRO A 122 -24.84 2.05 5.51
C PRO A 122 -24.73 3.45 6.12
N PHE A 123 -24.77 4.46 5.26
CA PHE A 123 -24.94 5.86 5.67
C PHE A 123 -26.44 6.17 5.76
N VAL A 124 -26.90 6.61 6.93
CA VAL A 124 -28.32 6.83 7.21
C VAL A 124 -28.48 8.12 8.01
N GLU A 125 -29.40 8.99 7.57
CA GLU A 125 -29.74 10.22 8.29
C GLU A 125 -30.21 9.95 9.72
N ASN A 126 -29.76 10.78 10.68
CA ASN A 126 -30.06 10.65 12.11
C ASN A 126 -29.61 9.30 12.69
N CYS A 127 -28.44 8.83 12.25
CA CYS A 127 -27.91 7.55 12.68
C CYS A 127 -27.51 7.54 14.17
N GLN A 128 -28.18 6.70 14.96
CA GLN A 128 -27.82 6.43 16.36
C GLN A 128 -26.69 5.39 16.51
N GLY A 129 -25.79 5.32 15.52
CA GLY A 129 -24.71 4.33 15.44
C GLY A 129 -23.58 4.55 16.44
N ARG A 130 -23.52 5.72 17.09
CA ARG A 130 -22.59 6.04 18.19
C ARG A 130 -22.78 5.07 19.36
N THR A 131 -21.74 4.86 20.17
CA THR A 131 -21.86 3.92 21.32
C THR A 131 -22.80 4.50 22.36
N SER A 132 -23.96 3.87 22.52
CA SER A 132 -24.97 4.15 23.54
C SER A 132 -25.52 2.81 24.05
N LYS A 133 -26.22 2.83 25.19
CA LYS A 133 -26.88 1.62 25.71
C LYS A 133 -27.84 1.04 24.66
N GLU A 134 -28.63 1.90 24.02
CA GLU A 134 -29.58 1.53 22.99
C GLU A 134 -28.93 0.95 21.73
N SER A 135 -27.84 1.54 21.23
CA SER A 135 -27.18 1.05 20.01
C SER A 135 -26.47 -0.29 20.20
N ILE A 136 -26.05 -0.59 21.44
CA ILE A 136 -25.52 -1.90 21.83
C ILE A 136 -26.66 -2.92 21.92
N GLU A 137 -27.73 -2.62 22.66
CA GLU A 137 -28.86 -3.53 22.88
C GLU A 137 -29.61 -3.85 21.58
N LYS A 138 -29.82 -2.86 20.71
CA LYS A 138 -30.56 -3.00 19.45
C LYS A 138 -29.69 -3.34 18.25
N LEU A 139 -28.38 -3.54 18.44
CA LEU A 139 -27.43 -3.82 17.36
C LEU A 139 -27.51 -2.81 16.20
N ILE A 140 -27.53 -1.51 16.53
CA ILE A 140 -27.60 -0.46 15.51
C ILE A 140 -26.24 -0.33 14.82
N PHE A 141 -26.24 -0.56 13.50
CA PHE A 141 -25.08 -0.46 12.62
C PHE A 141 -25.39 0.47 11.45
N CYS A 142 -25.15 1.77 11.64
CA CYS A 142 -25.17 2.78 10.60
C CYS A 142 -24.07 3.81 10.87
N SER A 143 -23.77 4.63 9.86
CA SER A 143 -22.92 5.82 9.97
C SER A 143 -23.75 7.06 9.66
N GLU A 144 -23.46 8.19 10.30
CA GLU A 144 -24.00 9.48 9.83
C GLU A 144 -23.43 9.78 8.44
N PRO A 145 -24.20 10.36 7.50
CA PRO A 145 -23.74 10.61 6.13
C PRO A 145 -22.48 11.47 6.05
N GLU A 146 -22.28 12.40 6.99
CA GLU A 146 -21.08 13.24 7.07
C GLU A 146 -19.77 12.44 7.21
N TYR A 147 -19.83 11.20 7.71
CA TYR A 147 -18.64 10.35 7.86
C TYR A 147 -18.03 9.94 6.52
N ILE A 148 -18.77 10.09 5.41
CA ILE A 148 -18.25 9.90 4.05
C ILE A 148 -17.04 10.80 3.77
N GLU A 149 -16.91 11.93 4.46
CA GLU A 149 -15.80 12.86 4.28
C GLU A 149 -14.45 12.22 4.64
N LEU A 150 -14.42 11.22 5.53
CA LEU A 150 -13.20 10.43 5.76
C LEU A 150 -12.78 9.66 4.50
N LEU A 151 -13.74 9.05 3.79
CA LEU A 151 -13.46 8.28 2.58
C LEU A 151 -13.02 9.21 1.45
N LYS A 152 -13.70 10.35 1.27
CA LYS A 152 -13.30 11.38 0.30
C LYS A 152 -11.92 11.96 0.62
N TYR A 153 -11.62 12.18 1.90
CA TYR A 153 -10.32 12.66 2.33
C TYR A 153 -9.20 11.70 1.91
N VAL A 154 -9.44 10.38 1.96
CA VAL A 154 -8.48 9.36 1.49
C VAL A 154 -8.48 9.23 -0.04
N GLU A 155 -9.63 9.38 -0.68
CA GLU A 155 -9.81 9.29 -2.14
C GLU A 155 -9.23 10.49 -2.91
N GLN A 156 -9.13 11.68 -2.30
CA GLN A 156 -8.57 12.87 -2.93
C GLN A 156 -7.08 12.68 -3.31
N LEU A 157 -6.86 12.13 -4.51
CA LEU A 157 -5.83 12.46 -5.51
C LEU A 157 -6.13 11.70 -6.83
N PHE A 158 -7.01 12.26 -7.65
CA PHE A 158 -6.79 12.30 -9.10
C PHE A 158 -7.05 13.73 -9.58
N PRO A 159 -6.06 14.64 -9.59
CA PRO A 159 -6.03 15.58 -10.69
C PRO A 159 -5.92 14.73 -11.96
N VAL A 160 -6.96 14.76 -12.79
CA VAL A 160 -6.87 14.34 -14.20
C VAL A 160 -5.79 15.18 -14.88
#